data_AF-A0AAU1NL72-F1
#
_entry.id   AF-A0AAU1NL72-F1
#
_cell.length_a   1.000
_cell.length_b   1.000
_cell.length_c   1.000
_cell.angle_alpha   90.00
_cell.angle_beta   90.00
_cell.angle_gamma   90.00
#
_symmetry.space_group_name_H-M   'P 1'
#
loop_
_entity.id
_entity.type
_entity.pdbx_description
1 polymer ?
#
loop_
_entity_poly.entity_id
_entity_poly.type
_entity_poly.pdbx_seq_one_letter_code
_entity_poly.pdbx_strand_id
1 'polypeptide(L)'
;MTSTEESGAVGGPDRRTALQLAATVAVSGVLATGAGVPSSASAVAEPSAAEGPTPAVQAGAGTDELAHYYRFWEIVQGRRLVKTHGYWSFDGPEIPFDPREVYRLIENPDTRQLAKGSAAREASEQCDRAYTEMLRTLNRVFDGHPQELLQAQQQMEVLGQQARALMRIPSAPGAKTVLAPAFQLAKDA
;
A
#
# COMPACT_ATOMS: atom_id res chain seq x y z
N MET A 1 31.48 -45.71 11.42
CA MET A 1 31.26 -44.77 12.54
C MET A 1 30.66 -43.52 11.94
N THR A 2 29.52 -43.15 12.50
CA THR A 2 28.53 -42.19 12.04
C THR A 2 29.03 -40.75 12.10
N SER A 3 28.98 -40.03 10.99
CA SER A 3 29.09 -38.57 10.96
C SER A 3 27.72 -37.99 10.64
N THR A 4 27.13 -37.40 11.68
CA THR A 4 25.85 -36.69 11.70
C THR A 4 25.91 -35.46 10.79
N GLU A 5 25.05 -35.39 9.78
CA GLU A 5 24.78 -34.15 9.05
C GLU A 5 23.82 -33.29 9.91
N GLU A 6 24.36 -32.22 10.51
CA GLU A 6 23.53 -31.14 11.05
C GLU A 6 22.86 -30.40 9.89
N SER A 7 21.57 -30.65 9.72
CA SER A 7 20.68 -29.88 8.85
C SER A 7 20.45 -28.50 9.44
N GLY A 8 21.30 -27.54 9.08
CA GLY A 8 21.11 -26.12 9.35
C GLY A 8 20.02 -25.53 8.46
N ALA A 9 18.76 -25.86 8.73
CA ALA A 9 17.62 -25.15 8.14
C ALA A 9 17.53 -23.75 8.76
N VAL A 10 18.21 -22.77 8.14
CA VAL A 10 17.91 -21.36 8.36
C VAL A 10 16.51 -21.12 7.78
N GLY A 11 15.50 -21.27 8.63
CA GLY A 11 14.12 -20.91 8.32
C GLY A 11 14.07 -19.43 7.95
N GLY A 12 13.65 -19.14 6.71
CA GLY A 12 13.32 -17.77 6.32
C GLY A 12 12.28 -17.19 7.27
N PRO A 13 12.25 -15.86 7.45
CA PRO A 13 11.37 -15.24 8.44
C PRO A 13 9.90 -15.63 8.20
N ASP A 14 9.22 -16.05 9.26
CA ASP A 14 7.78 -16.31 9.27
C ASP A 14 7.03 -15.07 8.74
N ARG A 15 5.87 -15.29 8.11
CA ARG A 15 5.02 -14.24 7.49
C ARG A 15 4.80 -13.07 8.45
N ARG A 16 4.70 -13.34 9.76
CA ARG A 16 4.58 -12.33 10.82
C ARG A 16 5.84 -11.48 11.01
N THR A 17 7.03 -12.09 10.95
CA THR A 17 8.31 -11.41 11.12
C THR A 17 8.64 -10.50 9.94
N ALA A 18 8.27 -10.90 8.72
CA ALA A 18 8.44 -10.07 7.53
C ALA A 18 7.57 -8.80 7.55
N LEU A 19 6.40 -8.85 8.21
CA LEU A 19 5.48 -7.71 8.32
C LEU A 19 5.81 -6.77 9.49
N GLN A 20 6.34 -7.27 10.60
CA GLN A 20 6.70 -6.43 11.76
C GLN A 20 7.86 -5.45 11.48
N LEU A 21 8.79 -5.80 10.59
CA LEU A 21 9.90 -4.92 10.20
C LEU A 21 9.45 -3.67 9.41
N ALA A 22 8.22 -3.62 8.91
CA ALA A 22 7.69 -2.47 8.15
C ALA A 22 6.91 -1.44 8.99
N ALA A 23 6.64 -1.70 10.28
CA ALA A 23 5.60 -0.99 11.03
C ALA A 23 6.08 -0.04 12.16
N THR A 24 7.33 0.44 12.16
CA THR A 24 7.80 1.37 13.21
C THR A 24 7.98 2.80 12.70
N VAL A 25 6.89 3.57 12.71
CA VAL A 25 6.95 5.04 12.85
C VAL A 25 6.02 5.40 14.01
N ALA A 26 6.61 5.65 15.17
CA ALA A 26 5.92 6.20 16.32
C ALA A 26 5.73 7.70 16.12
N VAL A 27 4.48 8.15 15.97
CA VAL A 27 4.12 9.57 16.07
C VAL A 27 3.93 9.89 17.54
N SER A 28 4.76 10.79 18.08
CA SER A 28 4.53 11.48 19.34
C SER A 28 4.81 12.96 19.13
N GLY A 29 3.84 13.81 19.49
CA GLY A 29 3.98 15.26 19.38
C GLY A 29 2.66 16.01 19.51
N VAL A 30 2.04 15.91 20.69
CA VAL A 30 1.00 16.81 21.19
C VAL A 30 1.56 18.23 21.30
N LEU A 31 0.78 19.26 20.92
CA LEU A 31 0.61 20.50 21.68
C LEU A 31 -0.63 21.28 21.21
N ALA A 32 -1.48 21.60 22.17
CA ALA A 32 -2.76 22.29 22.05
C ALA A 32 -2.61 23.81 21.85
N THR A 33 -3.63 24.46 21.29
CA THR A 33 -4.54 25.42 21.98
C THR A 33 -5.44 26.14 20.97
N GLY A 34 -6.70 26.45 21.35
CA GLY A 34 -7.49 27.47 20.66
C GLY A 34 -8.97 27.16 20.41
N ALA A 35 -9.77 27.20 21.48
CA ALA A 35 -11.18 27.61 21.58
C ALA A 35 -12.13 27.53 20.35
N GLY A 36 -13.19 26.73 20.50
CA GLY A 36 -14.44 26.88 19.71
C GLY A 36 -15.33 25.63 19.72
N VAL A 37 -16.12 25.44 20.77
CA VAL A 37 -17.18 24.41 20.82
C VAL A 37 -18.50 25.07 20.37
N PRO A 38 -19.35 24.39 19.57
CA PRO A 38 -20.52 23.81 20.22
C PRO A 38 -20.87 22.38 19.77
N SER A 39 -21.04 21.53 20.79
CA SER A 39 -22.11 20.55 20.99
C SER A 39 -22.46 19.55 19.87
N SER A 40 -21.85 18.37 19.96
CA SER A 40 -22.54 17.09 19.74
C SER A 40 -22.13 16.16 20.88
N ALA A 41 -23.08 15.70 21.68
CA ALA A 41 -22.82 14.87 22.86
C ALA A 41 -22.06 13.59 22.49
N SER A 42 -20.86 13.43 23.06
CA SER A 42 -20.12 12.18 23.06
C SER A 42 -20.28 11.53 24.42
N ALA A 43 -20.94 10.38 24.48
CA ALA A 43 -20.79 9.48 25.61
C ALA A 43 -19.38 8.89 25.51
N VAL A 44 -18.47 9.39 26.34
CA VAL A 44 -17.14 8.80 26.53
C VAL A 44 -17.35 7.50 27.30
N ALA A 45 -17.26 6.37 26.58
CA ALA A 45 -17.04 5.08 27.20
C ALA A 45 -15.56 4.73 27.00
N GLU A 46 -14.86 4.55 28.12
CA GLU A 46 -13.49 4.03 28.21
C GLU A 46 -13.34 2.75 27.36
N PRO A 47 -12.29 2.60 26.53
CA PRO A 47 -12.11 1.37 25.76
C PRO A 47 -11.58 0.26 26.67
N SER A 48 -12.47 -0.69 27.03
CA SER A 48 -12.04 -2.00 27.51
C SER A 48 -11.40 -2.79 26.37
N ALA A 49 -10.35 -3.51 26.71
CA ALA A 49 -9.44 -4.18 25.81
C ALA A 49 -10.08 -5.14 24.79
N ALA A 50 -9.48 -5.14 23.58
CA ALA A 50 -9.30 -6.29 22.69
C ALA A 50 -10.53 -6.95 22.04
N GLU A 51 -11.40 -6.18 21.39
CA GLU A 51 -12.13 -6.65 20.20
C GLU A 51 -12.09 -5.54 19.15
N GLY A 52 -11.59 -5.87 17.96
CA GLY A 52 -11.65 -4.95 16.81
C GLY A 52 -13.10 -4.62 16.47
N PRO A 53 -13.38 -3.53 15.72
CA PRO A 53 -14.74 -3.26 15.26
C PRO A 53 -15.30 -4.51 14.57
N THR A 54 -16.61 -4.73 14.66
CA THR A 54 -17.27 -5.76 13.84
C THR A 54 -17.20 -5.35 12.37
N PRO A 55 -17.13 -6.28 11.41
CA PRO A 55 -17.25 -5.94 10.00
C PRO A 55 -18.59 -5.27 9.73
N ALA A 56 -18.56 -3.94 9.63
CA ALA A 56 -19.68 -3.17 9.16
C ALA A 56 -19.77 -3.39 7.65
N VAL A 57 -20.70 -4.24 7.22
CA VAL A 57 -21.23 -4.19 5.86
C VAL A 57 -21.87 -2.82 5.72
N GLN A 58 -21.32 -1.96 4.88
CA GLN A 58 -21.96 -0.69 4.57
C GLN A 58 -23.33 -0.99 3.97
N ALA A 59 -24.40 -0.63 4.68
CA ALA A 59 -25.76 -0.72 4.18
C ALA A 59 -25.98 0.42 3.17
N GLY A 60 -25.44 0.24 1.96
CA GLY A 60 -25.54 1.18 0.86
C GLY A 60 -25.14 0.51 -0.44
N ALA A 61 -26.15 0.07 -1.20
CA ALA A 61 -26.06 -0.47 -2.56
C ALA A 61 -25.19 -1.73 -2.77
N GLY A 62 -25.82 -2.90 -2.57
CA GLY A 62 -25.78 -3.97 -3.58
C GLY A 62 -24.49 -4.77 -3.80
N THR A 63 -23.45 -4.63 -2.98
CA THR A 63 -22.32 -5.58 -3.00
C THR A 63 -21.89 -5.94 -1.59
N ASP A 64 -21.69 -7.24 -1.36
CA ASP A 64 -21.10 -7.82 -0.15
C ASP A 64 -19.59 -7.49 -0.11
N GLU A 65 -19.26 -6.19 -0.13
CA GLU A 65 -17.88 -5.74 -0.19
C GLU A 65 -17.36 -5.40 1.20
N LEU A 66 -16.32 -6.14 1.60
CA LEU A 66 -15.62 -5.92 2.85
C LEU A 66 -14.89 -4.55 2.84
N ALA A 67 -14.95 -3.84 3.96
CA ALA A 67 -14.10 -2.67 4.16
C ALA A 67 -12.61 -3.03 3.99
N HIS A 68 -11.81 -2.08 3.49
CA HIS A 68 -10.39 -2.30 3.19
C HIS A 68 -9.60 -2.86 4.36
N TYR A 69 -9.94 -2.47 5.59
CA TYR A 69 -9.35 -3.04 6.80
C TYR A 69 -9.42 -4.57 6.82
N TYR A 70 -10.60 -5.16 6.58
CA TYR A 70 -10.75 -6.61 6.55
C TYR A 70 -10.13 -7.22 5.30
N ARG A 71 -10.19 -6.56 4.14
CA ARG A 71 -9.50 -7.03 2.93
C ARG A 71 -8.00 -7.21 3.15
N PHE A 72 -7.35 -6.23 3.79
CA PHE A 72 -5.94 -6.37 4.13
C PHE A 72 -5.71 -7.43 5.21
N TRP A 73 -6.64 -7.56 6.16
CA TRP A 73 -6.55 -8.62 7.16
C TRP A 73 -6.70 -10.02 6.55
N GLU A 74 -7.52 -10.21 5.51
CA GLU A 74 -7.58 -11.47 4.76
C GLU A 74 -6.20 -11.85 4.23
N ILE A 75 -5.43 -10.88 3.71
CA ILE A 75 -4.06 -11.09 3.21
C ILE A 75 -3.12 -11.48 4.36
N VAL A 76 -3.21 -10.81 5.51
CA VAL A 76 -2.41 -11.12 6.70
C VAL A 76 -2.69 -12.52 7.23
N GLN A 77 -3.97 -12.93 7.28
CA GLN A 77 -4.37 -14.27 7.71
C GLN A 77 -4.17 -15.33 6.61
N GLY A 78 -3.97 -14.91 5.35
CA GLY A 78 -3.89 -15.80 4.19
C GLY A 78 -5.20 -16.50 3.86
N ARG A 79 -6.35 -16.04 4.39
CA ARG A 79 -7.66 -16.67 4.22
C ARG A 79 -8.75 -15.61 4.10
N ARG A 80 -9.78 -15.92 3.31
CA ARG A 80 -10.96 -15.07 3.17
C ARG A 80 -11.75 -15.00 4.47
N LEU A 81 -12.30 -13.83 4.75
CA LEU A 81 -13.23 -13.62 5.85
C LEU A 81 -14.60 -14.15 5.44
N VAL A 82 -15.17 -15.03 6.26
CA VAL A 82 -16.48 -15.64 6.02
C VAL A 82 -17.37 -15.49 7.24
N LYS A 83 -18.68 -15.39 7.00
CA LYS A 83 -19.68 -15.38 8.06
C LYS A 83 -20.28 -16.77 8.18
N THR A 84 -20.15 -17.38 9.35
CA THR A 84 -20.64 -18.75 9.63
C THR A 84 -21.39 -18.74 10.96
N HIS A 85 -22.63 -19.24 10.95
CA HIS A 85 -23.54 -19.23 12.12
C HIS A 85 -23.68 -17.85 12.81
N GLY A 86 -23.60 -16.76 12.04
CA GLY A 86 -23.72 -15.39 12.56
C GLY A 86 -22.39 -14.75 13.01
N TYR A 87 -21.32 -15.52 13.12
CA TYR A 87 -19.99 -15.06 13.51
C TYR A 87 -19.06 -14.90 12.31
N TRP A 88 -18.17 -13.92 12.37
CA TRP A 88 -17.16 -13.68 11.35
C TRP A 88 -15.85 -14.37 11.75
N SER A 89 -15.25 -15.10 10.81
CA SER A 89 -14.00 -15.83 11.01
C SER A 89 -13.18 -15.86 9.71
N PHE A 90 -11.86 -16.02 9.83
CA PHE A 90 -10.96 -16.15 8.67
C PHE A 90 -10.82 -17.63 8.25
N ASP A 91 -11.94 -18.35 8.22
CA ASP A 91 -11.99 -19.77 7.87
C ASP A 91 -12.37 -20.00 6.40
N GLY A 92 -12.45 -18.93 5.61
CA GLY A 92 -12.75 -19.00 4.19
C GLY A 92 -11.62 -19.63 3.36
N PRO A 93 -11.81 -19.66 2.02
CA PRO A 93 -10.80 -20.12 1.09
C PRO A 93 -9.43 -19.45 1.32
N GLU A 94 -8.36 -20.24 1.17
CA GLU A 94 -7.00 -19.72 1.24
C GLU A 94 -6.72 -18.73 0.10
N ILE A 95 -5.99 -17.67 0.42
CA ILE A 95 -5.51 -16.70 -0.55
C ILE A 95 -4.12 -17.16 -1.02
N PRO A 96 -3.95 -17.55 -2.30
CA PRO A 96 -2.67 -18.01 -2.80
C PRO A 96 -1.64 -16.89 -2.75
N PHE A 97 -0.47 -17.20 -2.21
CA PHE A 97 0.64 -16.27 -2.09
C PHE A 97 1.98 -17.01 -2.24
N ASP A 98 2.69 -16.76 -3.33
CA ASP A 98 4.09 -17.19 -3.51
C ASP A 98 5.03 -15.98 -3.32
N PRO A 99 5.79 -15.92 -2.22
CA PRO A 99 6.76 -14.85 -1.99
C PRO A 99 7.82 -14.71 -3.09
N ARG A 100 8.07 -15.77 -3.87
CA ARG A 100 9.07 -15.78 -4.95
C ARG A 100 8.60 -15.04 -6.19
N GLU A 101 7.29 -14.86 -6.36
CA GLU A 101 6.69 -14.12 -7.47
C GLU A 101 6.51 -12.62 -7.16
N VAL A 102 6.90 -12.17 -5.97
CA VAL A 102 6.83 -10.77 -5.57
C VAL A 102 8.08 -10.03 -6.04
N TYR A 103 7.89 -8.98 -6.84
CA TYR A 103 8.98 -8.09 -7.26
C TYR A 103 9.69 -7.46 -6.06
N ARG A 104 11.02 -7.53 -6.05
CA ARG A 104 11.86 -6.84 -5.05
C ARG A 104 12.20 -5.45 -5.58
N LEU A 105 11.52 -4.44 -5.07
CA LEU A 105 11.73 -3.05 -5.43
C LEU A 105 13.01 -2.52 -4.78
N ILE A 106 13.68 -1.56 -5.41
CA ILE A 106 14.69 -0.74 -4.72
C ILE A 106 14.04 0.08 -3.61
N GLU A 107 14.76 0.22 -2.51
CA GLU A 107 14.35 1.09 -1.40
C GLU A 107 14.68 2.55 -1.72
N ASN A 108 13.83 3.47 -1.28
CA ASN A 108 14.00 4.91 -1.44
C ASN A 108 14.42 5.35 -2.86
N PRO A 109 13.64 4.98 -3.89
CA PRO A 109 13.95 5.35 -5.27
C PRO A 109 14.09 6.87 -5.44
N ASP A 110 15.15 7.30 -6.12
CA ASP A 110 15.38 8.69 -6.47
C ASP A 110 15.77 8.81 -7.94
N THR A 111 14.86 9.36 -8.75
CA THR A 111 15.05 9.60 -10.18
C THR A 111 16.34 10.38 -10.47
N ARG A 112 16.75 11.28 -9.57
CA ARG A 112 17.93 12.13 -9.78
C ARG A 112 19.25 11.40 -9.62
N GLN A 113 19.26 10.31 -8.84
CA GLN A 113 20.43 9.44 -8.63
C GLN A 113 20.65 8.49 -9.82
N LEU A 114 19.65 8.29 -10.67
CA LEU A 114 19.81 7.53 -11.90
C LEU A 114 20.68 8.30 -12.91
N ALA A 115 21.50 7.56 -13.66
CA ALA A 115 22.40 8.14 -14.64
C ALA A 115 21.64 8.98 -15.67
N LYS A 116 22.10 10.22 -15.91
CA LYS A 116 21.48 11.14 -16.86
C LYS A 116 21.51 10.55 -18.28
N GLY A 117 20.37 10.59 -18.99
CA GLY A 117 20.23 10.01 -20.34
C GLY A 117 20.19 8.49 -20.37
N SER A 118 20.08 7.82 -19.22
CA SER A 118 19.84 6.37 -19.18
C SER A 118 18.35 6.07 -19.38
N ALA A 119 18.05 4.93 -20.03
CA ALA A 119 16.69 4.44 -20.16
C ALA A 119 15.97 4.25 -18.80
N ALA A 120 16.72 3.88 -17.76
CA ALA A 120 16.23 3.79 -16.39
C ALA A 120 15.73 5.16 -15.87
N ARG A 121 16.54 6.21 -16.06
CA ARG A 121 16.15 7.57 -15.66
C ARG A 121 14.97 8.08 -16.48
N GLU A 122 14.98 7.87 -17.78
CA GLU A 122 13.88 8.29 -18.67
C GLU A 122 12.56 7.63 -18.28
N ALA A 123 12.56 6.34 -17.95
CA ALA A 123 11.37 5.63 -17.47
C ALA A 123 10.90 6.16 -16.10
N SER A 124 11.83 6.44 -15.19
CA SER A 124 11.50 7.03 -13.89
C SER A 124 10.91 8.44 -14.04
N GLU A 125 11.48 9.27 -14.91
CA GLU A 125 10.98 10.61 -15.23
C GLU A 125 9.60 10.57 -15.91
N GLN A 126 9.31 9.56 -16.75
CA GLN A 126 7.97 9.34 -17.32
C GLN A 126 6.93 9.05 -16.23
N CYS A 127 7.28 8.20 -15.26
CA CYS A 127 6.42 7.91 -14.12
C CYS A 127 6.18 9.16 -13.25
N ASP A 128 7.23 9.95 -12.98
CA ASP A 128 7.15 11.19 -12.20
C ASP A 128 6.29 12.26 -12.90
N ARG A 129 6.38 12.36 -14.24
CA ARG A 129 5.49 13.24 -15.04
C ARG A 129 4.03 12.81 -14.93
N ALA A 130 3.73 11.52 -15.17
CA ALA A 130 2.37 10.99 -15.05
C ALA A 130 1.78 11.23 -13.65
N TYR A 131 2.59 11.06 -12.60
CA TYR A 131 2.20 11.35 -11.23
C TYR A 131 1.87 12.84 -11.04
N THR A 132 2.73 13.73 -11.55
CA THR A 132 2.55 15.18 -11.44
C THR A 132 1.30 15.66 -12.17
N GLU A 133 1.07 15.16 -13.39
CA GLU A 133 -0.13 15.49 -14.19
C GLU A 133 -1.42 15.05 -13.48
N MET A 134 -1.44 13.82 -12.95
CA MET A 134 -2.56 13.30 -12.17
C MET A 134 -2.88 14.21 -10.96
N LEU A 135 -1.85 14.59 -10.18
CA LEU A 135 -2.04 15.44 -9.02
C LEU A 135 -2.55 16.84 -9.39
N ARG A 136 -2.06 17.42 -10.50
CA ARG A 136 -2.53 18.73 -10.96
C ARG A 136 -4.00 18.70 -11.37
N THR A 137 -4.43 17.67 -12.08
CA THR A 137 -5.85 17.50 -12.44
C THR A 137 -6.69 17.32 -11.17
N LEU A 138 -6.26 16.49 -10.22
CA LEU A 138 -6.97 16.34 -8.94
C LEU A 138 -7.05 17.65 -8.16
N ASN A 139 -5.99 18.45 -8.17
CA ASN A 139 -6.02 19.77 -7.56
C ASN A 139 -7.09 20.66 -8.22
N ARG A 140 -7.18 20.67 -9.56
CA ARG A 140 -8.22 21.42 -10.27
C ARG A 140 -9.63 20.92 -9.96
N VAL A 141 -9.81 19.61 -9.84
CA VAL A 141 -11.08 18.99 -9.44
C VAL A 141 -11.53 19.51 -8.08
N PHE A 142 -10.62 19.55 -7.10
CA PHE A 142 -10.93 20.08 -5.77
C PHE A 142 -11.02 21.61 -5.72
N ASP A 143 -10.42 22.31 -6.67
CA ASP A 143 -10.57 23.76 -6.89
C ASP A 143 -11.79 24.13 -7.76
N GLY A 144 -12.83 23.29 -7.79
CA GLY A 144 -14.11 23.62 -8.41
C GLY A 144 -14.28 23.22 -9.87
N HIS A 145 -13.45 22.31 -10.39
CA HIS A 145 -13.61 21.73 -11.73
C HIS A 145 -13.98 20.23 -11.67
N PRO A 146 -15.10 19.84 -11.04
CA PRO A 146 -15.45 18.43 -10.80
C PRO A 146 -15.59 17.59 -12.08
N GLN A 147 -15.90 18.22 -13.21
CA GLN A 147 -15.97 17.56 -14.53
C GLN A 147 -14.65 16.92 -14.97
N GLU A 148 -13.50 17.33 -14.41
CA GLU A 148 -12.19 16.78 -14.74
C GLU A 148 -11.85 15.49 -13.97
N LEU A 149 -12.74 15.03 -13.09
CA LEU A 149 -12.51 13.81 -12.31
C LEU A 149 -12.30 12.57 -13.19
N LEU A 150 -13.04 12.46 -14.30
CA LEU A 150 -12.85 11.35 -15.25
C LEU A 150 -11.46 11.38 -15.89
N GLN A 151 -10.94 12.58 -16.20
CA GLN A 151 -9.58 12.75 -16.70
C GLN A 151 -8.55 12.35 -15.65
N ALA A 152 -8.75 12.75 -14.39
CA ALA A 152 -7.87 12.35 -13.29
C ALA A 152 -7.84 10.82 -13.12
N GLN A 153 -8.99 10.15 -13.24
CA GLN A 153 -9.07 8.69 -13.21
C GLN A 153 -8.26 8.05 -14.36
N GLN A 154 -8.38 8.56 -15.59
CA GLN A 154 -7.57 8.06 -16.72
C GLN A 154 -6.08 8.26 -16.47
N GLN A 155 -5.68 9.38 -15.86
CA GLN A 155 -4.28 9.62 -15.49
C GLN A 155 -3.78 8.66 -14.39
N MET A 156 -4.65 8.22 -13.46
CA MET A 156 -4.30 7.16 -12.50
C MET A 156 -3.98 5.84 -13.21
N GLU A 157 -4.72 5.49 -14.26
CA GLU A 157 -4.43 4.29 -15.07
C GLU A 157 -3.09 4.41 -15.80
N VAL A 158 -2.80 5.58 -16.39
CA VAL A 158 -1.52 5.87 -17.03
C VAL A 158 -0.38 5.77 -16.02
N LEU A 159 -0.51 6.37 -14.84
CA LEU A 159 0.48 6.25 -13.76
C LEU A 159 0.73 4.78 -13.40
N GLY A 160 -0.33 3.98 -13.28
CA GLY A 160 -0.23 2.54 -13.02
C GLY A 160 0.53 1.79 -14.12
N GLN A 161 0.34 2.14 -15.39
CA GLN A 161 1.08 1.56 -16.51
C GLN A 161 2.56 1.93 -16.45
N GLN A 162 2.89 3.21 -16.21
CA GLN A 162 4.27 3.69 -16.10
C GLN A 162 5.01 3.04 -14.91
N ALA A 163 4.35 2.94 -13.76
CA ALA A 163 4.91 2.27 -12.59
C ALA A 163 5.22 0.79 -12.87
N ARG A 164 4.31 0.06 -13.52
CA ARG A 164 4.53 -1.35 -13.89
C ARG A 164 5.63 -1.50 -14.95
N ALA A 165 5.75 -0.57 -15.89
CA ALA A 165 6.83 -0.58 -16.87
C ALA A 165 8.19 -0.41 -16.18
N LEU A 166 8.29 0.49 -15.21
CA LEU A 166 9.49 0.72 -14.42
C LEU A 166 9.93 -0.52 -13.64
N MET A 167 8.98 -1.24 -13.03
CA MET A 167 9.23 -2.48 -12.28
C MET A 167 9.73 -3.66 -13.15
N ARG A 168 9.77 -3.52 -14.48
CA ARG A 168 10.38 -4.52 -15.39
C ARG A 168 11.86 -4.28 -15.63
N ILE A 169 12.40 -3.14 -15.18
CA ILE A 169 13.79 -2.76 -15.40
C ILE A 169 14.61 -3.15 -14.16
N PRO A 170 15.69 -3.96 -14.32
CA PRO A 170 16.62 -4.23 -13.22
C PRO A 170 17.25 -2.95 -12.70
N SER A 171 17.42 -2.83 -11.38
CA SER A 171 17.97 -1.63 -10.75
C SER A 171 19.43 -1.35 -11.09
N ALA A 172 20.19 -2.41 -11.33
CA ALA A 172 21.56 -2.39 -11.82
C ALA A 172 21.83 -3.69 -12.60
N PRO A 173 22.90 -3.74 -13.42
CA PRO A 173 23.29 -4.98 -14.10
C PRO A 173 23.48 -6.13 -13.10
N GLY A 174 22.73 -7.22 -13.27
CA GLY A 174 22.79 -8.41 -12.40
C GLY A 174 22.09 -8.27 -11.04
N ALA A 175 21.41 -7.14 -10.77
CA ALA A 175 20.69 -6.95 -9.52
C ALA A 175 19.47 -7.88 -9.41
N LYS A 176 19.17 -8.31 -8.18
CA LYS A 176 17.94 -9.04 -7.84
C LYS A 176 16.76 -8.11 -7.55
N THR A 177 16.97 -6.81 -7.64
CA THR A 177 15.95 -5.78 -7.44
C THR A 177 15.62 -5.08 -8.75
N VAL A 178 14.40 -4.56 -8.83
CA VAL A 178 13.90 -3.79 -9.96
C VAL A 178 13.71 -2.32 -9.55
N LEU A 179 13.67 -1.43 -10.54
CA LEU A 179 13.38 -0.03 -10.29
C LEU A 179 11.98 0.14 -9.67
N ALA A 180 11.82 1.23 -8.93
CA ALA A 180 10.59 1.58 -8.24
C ALA A 180 10.22 3.04 -8.54
N PRO A 181 8.93 3.39 -8.60
CA PRO A 181 8.51 4.77 -8.79
C PRO A 181 9.01 5.67 -7.66
N ALA A 182 9.63 6.80 -8.00
CA ALA A 182 10.07 7.79 -7.02
C ALA A 182 8.94 8.71 -6.56
N PHE A 183 7.86 8.84 -7.36
CA PHE A 183 6.73 9.74 -7.13
C PHE A 183 7.19 11.18 -6.85
N GLN A 184 8.19 11.63 -7.59
CA GLN A 184 8.71 12.99 -7.46
C GLN A 184 7.91 13.93 -8.36
N LEU A 185 7.75 15.18 -7.91
CA LEU A 185 7.18 16.22 -8.76
C LEU A 185 8.15 16.56 -9.89
N ALA A 186 7.69 16.37 -11.13
CA ALA A 186 8.38 16.79 -12.33
C ALA A 186 8.29 18.31 -12.47
N LYS A 187 9.41 18.96 -12.75
CA LYS A 187 9.49 20.42 -12.89
C LYS A 187 8.86 20.93 -14.19
N ASP A 188 8.82 20.07 -15.21
CA ASP A 188 8.45 20.42 -16.59
C ASP A 188 7.17 19.71 -17.08
N ALA A 189 6.48 18.99 -16.20
CA ALA A 189 5.13 18.51 -16.47
C ALA A 189 4.13 19.66 -16.49
#